data_AF-A0AAV4CJH8-F1
#
_entry.id   AF-A0AAV4CJH8-F1
#
_cell.length_a   1.000
_cell.length_b   1.000
_cell.length_c   1.000
_cell.angle_alpha   90.00
_cell.angle_beta   90.00
_cell.angle_gamma   90.00
#
_symmetry.space_group_name_H-M   'P 1'
#
loop_
_entity.id
_entity.type
_entity.pdbx_description
1 polymer ?
#
loop_
_entity_poly.entity_id
_entity_poly.type
_entity_poly.pdbx_seq_one_letter_code
_entity_poly.pdbx_strand_id
1 'polypeptide(L)' 'MEGFGKILVLSVLLIALGHVHGQSDSQCPPNSSAGVCEPVMDPCYTDNDCAKGELCCPESCSNVCKPPIGPGQGSK' A
#
# COMPACT_ATOMS: atom_id res chain seq x y z
N MET A 1 0.59 46.11 -2.18
CA MET A 1 -0.14 45.06 -1.43
C MET A 1 -0.69 43.96 -2.35
N GLU A 2 -0.60 44.12 -3.67
CA GLU A 2 -1.11 43.20 -4.72
C GLU A 2 -0.35 41.85 -4.86
N GLY A 3 0.83 41.71 -4.24
CA GLY A 3 1.72 40.57 -4.45
C GLY A 3 1.38 39.34 -3.61
N PHE A 4 0.86 39.54 -2.39
CA PHE A 4 0.59 38.45 -1.44
C PHE A 4 -0.59 37.57 -1.89
N GLY A 5 -1.61 38.16 -2.51
CA GLY A 5 -2.76 37.41 -3.03
C GLY A 5 -2.38 36.44 -4.16
N LYS A 6 -1.50 36.86 -5.07
CA LYS A 6 -0.99 36.02 -6.17
C LYS A 6 -0.18 34.83 -5.67
N ILE A 7 0.65 35.06 -4.66
CA ILE A 7 1.47 34.02 -4.02
C ILE A 7 0.54 32.98 -3.37
N LEU A 8 -0.50 33.41 -2.66
CA LEU A 8 -1.43 32.51 -1.99
C LEU A 8 -2.27 31.70 -3.00
N VAL A 9 -2.70 32.32 -4.10
CA VAL A 9 -3.41 31.63 -5.19
C VAL A 9 -2.53 30.59 -5.89
N LEU A 10 -1.26 30.93 -6.18
CA LEU A 10 -0.30 29.99 -6.77
C LEU A 10 -0.05 28.79 -5.85
N SER A 11 0.12 29.03 -4.55
CA SER A 11 0.32 27.97 -3.56
C SER A 11 -0.88 27.01 -3.48
N VAL A 12 -2.12 27.53 -3.46
CA VAL A 12 -3.33 26.71 -3.42
C VAL A 12 -3.49 25.88 -4.70
N LEU A 13 -3.15 26.45 -5.87
CA LEU A 13 -3.22 25.75 -7.15
C LEU A 13 -2.25 24.55 -7.21
N LEU A 14 -1.04 24.70 -6.66
CA LEU A 14 -0.03 23.63 -6.62
C LEU A 14 -0.45 22.48 -5.70
N ILE A 15 -1.07 22.79 -4.55
CA ILE A 15 -1.55 21.76 -3.60
C ILE A 15 -2.71 20.96 -4.21
N ALA A 16 -3.63 21.62 -4.93
CA ALA A 16 -4.76 20.97 -5.58
C ALA A 16 -4.35 19.99 -6.70
N LEU A 17 -3.25 20.25 -7.40
CA LEU A 17 -2.68 19.36 -8.41
C LEU A 17 -1.82 18.25 -7.82
N GLY A 18 -1.47 18.34 -6.53
CA GLY A 18 -0.54 17.45 -5.84
C GLY A 18 -1.17 16.25 -5.12
N HIS A 19 -2.45 15.93 -5.35
CA HIS A 19 -3.04 14.69 -4.83
C HIS A 19 -2.54 13.46 -5.62
N VAL A 20 -1.25 13.17 -5.49
CA VAL A 20 -0.70 11.83 -5.75
C VAL A 20 -1.17 10.94 -4.61
N HIS A 21 -2.37 10.38 -4.75
CA HIS A 21 -2.70 9.14 -4.06
C HIS A 21 -2.03 8.03 -4.86
N GLY A 22 -0.87 7.58 -4.40
CA GLY A 22 -0.30 6.30 -4.84
C GLY A 22 -1.20 5.19 -4.34
N GLN A 23 -2.34 4.97 -5.02
CA GLN A 23 -3.22 3.85 -4.76
C GLN A 23 -2.72 2.70 -5.63
N SER A 24 -1.89 1.82 -5.06
CA SER A 24 -1.64 0.53 -5.67
C SER A 24 -2.96 -0.25 -5.65
N ASP A 25 -3.55 -0.55 -6.81
CA ASP A 25 -4.76 -1.38 -6.96
C ASP A 25 -4.60 -2.85 -6.50
N SER A 26 -3.53 -3.13 -5.75
CA SER A 26 -3.12 -4.45 -5.31
C SER A 26 -3.43 -4.57 -3.81
N GLN A 27 -4.53 -5.25 -3.49
CA GLN A 27 -4.94 -5.46 -2.10
C GLN A 27 -4.57 -6.87 -1.64
N CYS A 28 -4.16 -7.03 -0.39
CA CYS A 28 -3.93 -8.35 0.17
C CYS A 28 -5.24 -9.15 0.26
N PRO A 29 -5.20 -10.47 0.02
CA PRO A 29 -6.36 -11.32 0.23
C PRO A 29 -6.80 -11.31 1.70
N PRO A 30 -8.12 -11.43 1.98
CA PRO A 30 -8.63 -11.41 3.34
C PRO A 30 -8.01 -12.54 4.16
N ASN A 31 -7.52 -12.22 5.36
CA ASN A 31 -7.09 -13.22 6.32
C ASN A 31 -8.31 -13.74 7.10
N SER A 32 -8.39 -15.06 7.31
CA SER A 32 -9.46 -15.68 8.13
C SER A 32 -8.97 -16.09 9.52
N SER A 33 -7.72 -15.81 9.86
CA SER A 33 -7.05 -16.26 11.08
C SER A 33 -6.48 -15.08 11.85
N ALA A 34 -7.26 -14.57 12.82
CA ALA A 34 -6.76 -13.73 13.91
C ALA A 34 -6.63 -14.61 15.16
N GLY A 35 -5.46 -14.66 15.79
CA GLY A 35 -5.18 -15.51 16.93
C GLY A 35 -4.03 -14.98 17.80
N VAL A 36 -3.80 -15.63 18.94
CA VAL A 36 -2.65 -15.33 19.81
C VAL A 36 -1.37 -15.86 19.14
N CYS A 37 -0.38 -14.98 19.04
CA CYS A 37 0.86 -15.22 18.32
C CYS A 37 1.94 -15.83 19.22
N GLU A 38 2.53 -16.93 18.79
CA GLU A 38 3.87 -17.33 19.23
C GLU A 38 4.90 -16.50 18.43
N PRO A 39 6.06 -16.10 18.99
CA PRO A 39 7.04 -15.31 18.26
C PRO A 39 7.56 -16.09 17.04
N VAL A 40 7.07 -15.72 15.87
CA VAL A 40 7.44 -16.27 14.56
C VAL A 40 8.18 -15.20 13.77
N MET A 41 9.20 -15.62 13.04
CA MET A 41 9.99 -14.74 12.18
C MET A 41 9.22 -14.45 10.88
N ASP A 42 9.17 -13.18 10.48
CA ASP A 42 8.55 -12.78 9.23
C ASP A 42 9.38 -13.21 8.01
N PRO A 43 8.81 -13.95 7.05
CA PRO A 43 9.51 -14.30 5.82
C PRO A 43 9.60 -13.14 4.81
N CYS A 44 8.79 -12.09 4.94
CA CYS A 44 8.89 -10.87 4.15
C CYS A 44 8.61 -9.62 5.01
N TYR A 45 9.11 -8.45 4.60
CA TYR A 45 8.78 -7.17 5.25
C TYR A 45 8.20 -6.15 4.26
N THR A 46 8.48 -6.32 2.98
CA THR A 46 8.07 -5.46 1.87
C THR A 46 7.73 -6.31 0.64
N ASP A 47 6.96 -5.76 -0.28
CA ASP A 47 6.58 -6.45 -1.53
C ASP A 47 7.81 -6.84 -2.38
N ASN A 48 8.95 -6.16 -2.20
CA ASN A 48 10.20 -6.47 -2.89
C ASN A 48 10.91 -7.72 -2.35
N ASP A 49 10.57 -8.16 -1.14
CA ASP A 49 11.06 -9.42 -0.57
C ASP A 49 10.37 -10.64 -1.23
N CYS A 50 9.24 -10.41 -1.90
CA CYS A 50 8.44 -11.42 -2.58
C CYS A 50 8.78 -11.52 -4.07
N ALA A 51 8.30 -12.57 -4.73
CA ALA A 51 8.50 -12.70 -6.17
C ALA A 51 7.73 -11.59 -6.93
N LYS A 52 8.18 -11.29 -8.15
CA LYS A 52 7.52 -10.29 -9.01
C LYS A 52 6.02 -10.59 -9.13
N GLY A 53 5.18 -9.64 -8.71
CA GLY A 53 3.73 -9.74 -8.78
C GLY A 53 3.05 -10.24 -7.50
N GLU A 54 3.82 -10.51 -6.44
CA GLU A 54 3.30 -10.82 -5.11
C GLU A 54 3.39 -9.59 -4.18
N LEU A 55 2.59 -9.62 -3.13
CA LEU A 55 2.57 -8.63 -2.05
C LEU A 55 2.99 -9.28 -0.74
N CYS A 56 3.70 -8.52 0.09
CA CYS A 56 3.99 -8.95 1.45
C CYS A 56 2.78 -8.63 2.35
N CYS A 57 2.00 -9.66 2.67
CA CYS A 57 0.70 -9.50 3.31
C CYS A 57 0.71 -10.00 4.76
N PRO A 58 0.12 -9.24 5.70
CA PRO A 58 -0.03 -9.69 7.07
C PRO A 58 -1.03 -10.86 7.16
N GLU A 59 -0.53 -12.02 7.55
CA GLU A 59 -1.32 -13.20 7.86
C GLU A 59 -1.10 -13.58 9.33
N SER A 60 -2.15 -13.44 10.13
CA SER A 60 -2.10 -13.73 11.57
C SER A 60 -0.99 -12.95 12.29
N CYS A 61 0.13 -13.62 12.54
CA CYS A 61 1.26 -13.18 13.34
C CYS A 61 2.55 -13.01 12.54
N SER A 62 2.46 -13.21 11.22
CA SER A 62 3.59 -13.17 10.32
C SER A 62 3.20 -12.51 9.00
N ASN A 63 4.18 -12.03 8.26
CA ASN A 63 3.98 -11.46 6.93
C ASN A 63 4.37 -12.47 5.87
N VAL A 64 3.46 -12.79 4.96
CA VAL A 64 3.65 -13.82 3.94
C VAL A 64 3.43 -13.25 2.54
N CYS A 65 4.20 -13.74 1.58
CA CYS A 65 4.02 -13.39 0.18
C CYS A 65 2.73 -14.01 -0.36
N LYS A 66 1.83 -13.17 -0.88
CA LYS A 66 0.56 -13.60 -1.48
C LYS A 66 0.31 -12.89 -2.80
N PRO A 67 -0.42 -13.52 -3.74
CA PRO A 67 -0.90 -12.82 -4.91
C PRO A 67 -1.91 -11.74 -4.50
N PRO A 68 -1.91 -10.56 -5.16
CA PRO A 68 -2.86 -9.49 -4.90
C PRO A 68 -4.30 -9.88 -5.30
N ILE A 69 -5.30 -9.27 -4.68
CA ILE A 69 -6.68 -9.25 -5.17
C ILE A 69 -6.88 -7.91 -5.87
N GLY A 70 -6.99 -7.94 -7.20
CA GLY A 70 -7.17 -6.77 -8.06
C GLY A 70 -7.26 -7.17 -9.53
N PRO A 71 -7.54 -6.22 -10.44
CA PRO A 71 -7.60 -6.47 -11.89
C PRO A 71 -6.20 -6.75 -12.44
N GLY A 72 -5.64 -7.92 -12.09
CA GLY A 72 -4.23 -8.19 -12.32
C GLY A 72 -3.60 -9.42 -11.66
N GLN A 73 -4.35 -10.36 -11.04
CA GLN A 73 -4.01 -11.81 -10.86
C GLN A 73 -4.34 -12.36 -9.47
N GLY A 74 -5.01 -13.52 -9.45
CA GLY A 74 -5.13 -14.40 -8.28
C GLY A 74 -5.99 -15.62 -8.60
N SER A 75 -5.68 -16.33 -9.69
CA SER A 75 -6.38 -17.57 -10.06
C SER A 75 -5.38 -18.54 -10.66
N LYS A 76 -5.01 -19.57 -9.90
CA LYS A 76 -4.54 -20.83 -10.43
C LYS A 76 -5.23 -21.96 -9.68
#